data_AF-A0A9D1YV39-F1
#
_entry.id   AF-A0A9D1YV39-F1
#
_cell.length_a   1.000
_cell.length_b   1.000
_cell.length_c   1.000
_cell.angle_alpha   90.00
_cell.angle_beta   90.00
_cell.angle_gamma   90.00
#
_symmetry.space_group_name_H-M   'P 1'
#
loop_
_entity.id
_entity.type
_entity.pdbx_description
1 polymer ?
#
loop_
_entity_poly.entity_id
_entity_poly.type
_entity_poly.pdbx_seq_one_letter_code
_entity_poly.pdbx_strand_id
1 'polypeptide(L)'
;DAAVRFRSEGASWNAIIGSSLDRAAETARIMADVLGIPMLGTRDDLVERDYGQLEGMPVLEARARFSVDGDLLGPGVESLPELIARAKAAIDAVAAEHPLDALLVVAHGTFIRSFADALAGFETPRISNGDAVHIEGTPGDWRITRLPKSREDAPASHPDRVGAGTNESQ
;
A
#
# COMPACT_ATOMS: atom_id res chain seq x y z
N ASP A 1 11.45 -13.95 -3.36
CA ASP A 1 10.29 -13.91 -2.46
C ASP A 1 10.48 -12.77 -1.47
N ALA A 2 9.49 -11.89 -1.32
CA ALA A 2 9.57 -10.73 -0.42
C ALA A 2 9.81 -11.15 1.03
N ALA A 3 9.17 -12.23 1.48
CA ALA A 3 9.28 -12.69 2.86
C ALA A 3 10.72 -13.13 3.22
N VAL A 4 11.42 -13.77 2.28
CA VAL A 4 12.84 -14.12 2.44
C VAL A 4 13.73 -12.88 2.52
N ARG A 5 13.43 -11.84 1.74
CA ARG A 5 14.16 -10.56 1.81
C ARG A 5 13.96 -9.89 3.17
N PHE A 6 12.71 -9.76 3.63
CA PHE A 6 12.41 -9.20 4.95
C PHE A 6 13.07 -10.00 6.09
N ARG A 7 13.12 -11.33 5.98
CA ARG A 7 13.85 -12.18 6.93
C ARG A 7 15.36 -11.85 6.96
N SER A 8 15.97 -11.57 5.81
CA SER A 8 17.38 -11.19 5.69
C SER A 8 17.68 -9.74 6.12
N GLU A 9 16.67 -8.87 6.11
CA GLU A 9 16.75 -7.52 6.68
C GLU A 9 16.76 -7.54 8.22
N GLY A 10 16.64 -8.73 8.81
CA GLY A 10 16.95 -9.01 10.21
C GLY A 10 15.70 -9.25 11.06
N ALA A 11 15.93 -9.91 12.19
CA ALA A 11 14.97 -10.36 13.20
C ALA A 11 14.24 -9.21 13.96
N SER A 12 13.82 -8.14 13.26
CA SER A 12 13.43 -6.86 13.86
C SER A 12 11.95 -6.53 13.80
N TRP A 13 11.12 -7.24 13.02
CA TRP A 13 9.68 -6.97 12.98
C TRP A 13 8.98 -7.58 14.19
N ASN A 14 8.22 -6.78 14.96
CA ASN A 14 7.51 -7.27 16.13
C ASN A 14 6.15 -7.86 15.79
N ALA A 15 5.49 -7.35 14.75
CA ALA A 15 4.18 -7.78 14.33
C ALA A 15 3.88 -7.36 12.88
N ILE A 16 2.74 -7.80 12.37
CA ILE A 16 2.21 -7.42 11.07
C ILE A 16 0.70 -7.15 11.13
N ILE A 17 0.25 -6.15 10.40
CA ILE A 17 -1.17 -5.82 10.20
C ILE A 17 -1.43 -5.61 8.72
N GLY A 18 -2.61 -6.00 8.24
CA GLY A 18 -2.95 -5.93 6.82
C GLY A 18 -4.20 -5.10 6.53
N SER A 19 -4.37 -4.69 5.29
CA SER A 19 -5.67 -4.29 4.77
C SER A 19 -6.66 -5.46 4.83
N SER A 20 -7.94 -5.15 5.02
CA SER A 20 -9.04 -6.12 5.01
C SER A 20 -9.35 -6.73 3.65
N LEU A 21 -8.84 -6.19 2.54
CA LEU A 21 -9.01 -6.81 1.22
C LEU A 21 -8.23 -8.12 1.12
N ASP A 22 -8.87 -9.17 0.61
CA ASP A 22 -8.39 -10.56 0.59
C ASP A 22 -6.91 -10.70 0.22
N ARG A 23 -6.46 -10.10 -0.89
CA ARG A 23 -5.08 -10.22 -1.36
C ARG A 23 -4.03 -9.71 -0.36
N ALA A 24 -4.34 -8.62 0.35
CA ALA A 24 -3.44 -8.01 1.31
C ALA A 24 -3.50 -8.75 2.64
N ALA A 25 -4.69 -9.17 3.07
CA ALA A 25 -4.88 -10.01 4.25
C ALA A 25 -4.15 -11.36 4.10
N GLU A 26 -4.25 -12.00 2.93
CA GLU A 26 -3.53 -13.23 2.59
C GLU A 26 -2.02 -13.02 2.63
N THR A 27 -1.53 -11.96 1.98
CA THR A 27 -0.10 -11.62 1.96
C THR A 27 0.42 -11.39 3.38
N ALA A 28 -0.32 -10.64 4.21
CA ALA A 28 0.03 -10.41 5.60
C ALA A 28 0.11 -11.71 6.39
N ARG A 29 -0.82 -12.64 6.18
CA ARG A 29 -0.81 -13.96 6.85
C ARG A 29 0.38 -14.81 6.43
N ILE A 30 0.63 -14.94 5.13
CA ILE A 30 1.80 -15.66 4.60
C ILE A 30 3.09 -15.06 5.15
N MET A 31 3.20 -13.73 5.18
CA MET A 31 4.37 -13.05 5.74
C MET A 31 4.50 -13.26 7.25
N ALA A 32 3.41 -13.23 8.02
CA ALA A 32 3.41 -13.53 9.44
C ALA A 32 4.01 -14.93 9.71
N ASP A 33 3.51 -15.94 8.98
CA ASP A 33 3.96 -17.33 9.10
C ASP A 33 5.42 -17.50 8.71
N VAL A 34 5.86 -16.87 7.62
CA VAL A 34 7.25 -16.95 7.16
C VAL A 34 8.19 -16.20 8.10
N LEU A 35 7.77 -15.09 8.70
CA LEU A 35 8.62 -14.31 9.61
C LEU A 35 8.58 -14.85 11.05
N GLY A 36 7.57 -15.64 11.40
CA GLY A 36 7.36 -16.12 12.77
C GLY A 36 6.92 -15.00 13.73
N ILE A 37 6.13 -14.04 13.24
CA ILE A 37 5.66 -12.86 14.00
C ILE A 37 4.13 -12.86 14.09
N PRO A 38 3.52 -12.24 15.13
CA PRO A 38 2.08 -12.18 15.26
C PRO A 38 1.44 -11.29 14.18
N MET A 39 0.31 -11.77 13.62
CA MET A 39 -0.61 -10.96 12.83
C MET A 39 -1.65 -10.31 13.75
N LEU A 40 -1.69 -8.98 13.79
CA LEU A 40 -2.56 -8.20 14.70
C LEU A 40 -4.01 -8.09 14.21
N GLY A 41 -4.27 -8.45 12.95
CA GLY A 41 -5.60 -8.42 12.33
C GLY A 41 -5.58 -7.73 10.98
N THR A 42 -6.75 -7.23 10.57
CA THR A 42 -6.92 -6.45 9.35
C THR A 42 -7.65 -5.14 9.62
N ARG A 43 -7.49 -4.16 8.73
CA ARG A 43 -8.18 -2.86 8.82
C ARG A 43 -8.73 -2.39 7.49
N ASP A 44 -9.92 -1.79 7.55
CA ASP A 44 -10.60 -1.20 6.39
C ASP A 44 -9.99 0.14 5.98
N ASP A 45 -9.37 0.88 6.90
CA ASP A 45 -8.73 2.16 6.58
C ASP A 45 -7.42 2.02 5.77
N LEU A 46 -6.88 0.80 5.68
CA LEU A 46 -5.71 0.42 4.88
C LEU A 46 -6.05 -0.06 3.46
N VAL A 47 -7.34 -0.07 3.06
CA VAL A 47 -7.75 -0.49 1.71
C VAL A 47 -7.17 0.42 0.62
N GLU A 48 -7.12 -0.11 -0.60
CA GLU A 48 -6.65 0.64 -1.77
C GLU A 48 -7.51 1.90 -1.98
N ARG A 49 -7.00 2.84 -2.77
CA ARG A 49 -7.82 3.95 -3.27
C ARG A 49 -9.13 3.42 -3.87
N ASP A 50 -10.25 4.03 -3.49
CA ASP A 50 -11.54 3.74 -4.12
C ASP A 50 -11.58 4.37 -5.52
N TYR A 51 -11.67 3.54 -6.57
CA TYR A 51 -11.81 4.04 -7.93
C TYR A 51 -13.26 4.13 -8.41
N GLY A 52 -14.24 3.90 -7.54
CA GLY A 52 -15.65 4.05 -7.83
C GLY A 52 -16.07 3.32 -9.11
N GLN A 53 -16.65 4.06 -10.06
CA GLN A 53 -17.11 3.48 -11.33
C GLN A 53 -15.98 3.01 -12.26
N LEU A 54 -14.73 3.36 -11.97
CA LEU A 54 -13.58 2.93 -12.76
C LEU A 54 -13.08 1.56 -12.30
N GLU A 55 -13.53 1.04 -11.16
CA GLU A 55 -13.13 -0.28 -10.66
C GLU A 55 -13.31 -1.36 -11.72
N GLY A 56 -12.23 -2.13 -11.93
CA GLY A 56 -12.19 -3.14 -12.96
C GLY A 56 -12.24 -2.60 -14.39
N MET A 57 -12.15 -1.31 -14.68
CA MET A 57 -12.00 -0.82 -16.07
C MET A 57 -10.56 -1.05 -16.57
N PRO A 58 -10.31 -1.37 -17.85
CA PRO A 58 -8.95 -1.36 -18.39
C PRO A 58 -8.29 0.01 -18.17
N VAL A 59 -7.07 0.04 -17.62
CA VAL A 59 -6.36 1.28 -17.25
C VAL A 59 -6.20 2.21 -18.45
N LEU A 60 -5.92 1.67 -19.64
CA LEU A 60 -5.83 2.49 -20.86
C LEU A 60 -7.16 3.19 -21.19
N GLU A 61 -8.28 2.49 -21.04
CA GLU A 61 -9.61 3.06 -21.25
C GLU A 61 -9.95 4.12 -20.20
N ALA A 62 -9.69 3.81 -18.92
CA ALA A 62 -9.91 4.75 -17.82
C ALA A 62 -9.07 6.02 -18.00
N ARG A 63 -7.78 5.88 -18.36
CA ARG A 63 -6.90 7.03 -18.60
C ARG A 63 -7.35 7.87 -19.77
N ALA A 64 -7.78 7.25 -20.87
CA ALA A 64 -8.27 7.98 -22.04
C ALA A 64 -9.51 8.82 -21.76
N ARG A 65 -10.37 8.40 -20.81
CA ARG A 65 -11.66 9.04 -20.52
C ARG A 65 -11.65 9.96 -19.31
N PHE A 66 -10.87 9.62 -18.28
CA PHE A 66 -10.97 10.22 -16.96
C PHE A 66 -9.64 10.74 -16.42
N SER A 67 -8.56 10.74 -17.23
CA SER A 67 -7.29 11.25 -16.74
C SER A 67 -7.17 12.76 -16.87
N VAL A 68 -6.77 13.41 -15.78
CA VAL A 68 -6.43 14.84 -15.71
C VAL A 68 -5.11 14.95 -14.97
N ASP A 69 -4.11 15.59 -15.58
CA ASP A 69 -2.77 15.78 -15.02
C ASP A 69 -2.13 14.49 -14.47
N GLY A 70 -2.41 13.34 -15.11
CA GLY A 70 -1.88 12.03 -14.75
C GLY A 70 -2.68 11.26 -13.68
N ASP A 71 -3.61 11.92 -12.99
CA ASP A 71 -4.56 11.32 -12.04
C ASP A 71 -5.82 10.80 -12.76
N LEU A 72 -6.59 9.91 -12.13
CA LEU A 72 -7.90 9.43 -12.56
C LEU A 72 -9.00 10.11 -11.75
N LEU A 73 -9.86 10.92 -12.39
CA LEU A 73 -10.91 11.73 -11.75
C LEU A 73 -12.31 11.35 -12.24
N GLY A 74 -12.66 10.07 -12.10
CA GLY A 74 -13.97 9.55 -12.48
C GLY A 74 -15.04 9.70 -11.40
N PRO A 75 -16.34 9.50 -11.73
CA PRO A 75 -17.42 9.51 -10.75
C PRO A 75 -17.21 8.47 -9.64
N GLY A 76 -17.23 8.94 -8.39
CA GLY A 76 -17.05 8.09 -7.21
C GLY A 76 -15.60 7.70 -6.92
N VAL A 77 -14.62 8.21 -7.68
CA VAL A 77 -13.20 8.01 -7.36
C VAL A 77 -12.82 8.85 -6.14
N GLU A 78 -12.22 8.24 -5.13
CA GLU A 78 -11.59 8.94 -3.99
C GLU A 78 -10.51 9.88 -4.53
N SER A 79 -10.52 11.15 -4.12
CA SER A 79 -9.51 12.09 -4.57
C SER A 79 -8.14 11.81 -3.93
N LEU A 80 -7.04 12.20 -4.59
CA LEU A 80 -5.71 12.06 -4.00
C LEU A 80 -5.58 12.74 -2.61
N PRO A 81 -6.12 13.97 -2.38
CA PRO A 81 -6.11 14.55 -1.05
C PRO A 81 -6.85 13.74 0.01
N GLU A 82 -8.01 13.16 -0.33
CA GLU A 82 -8.77 12.29 0.58
C GLU A 82 -7.99 11.02 0.92
N LEU A 83 -7.42 10.36 -0.10
CA LEU A 83 -6.58 9.18 0.08
C LEU A 83 -5.37 9.49 0.98
N ILE A 84 -4.68 10.61 0.74
CA ILE A 84 -3.51 11.01 1.54
C ILE A 84 -3.92 11.27 2.99
N ALA A 85 -5.03 11.97 3.21
CA ALA A 85 -5.54 12.24 4.55
C ALA A 85 -5.90 10.93 5.29
N ARG A 86 -6.61 10.02 4.61
CA ARG A 86 -6.95 8.70 5.13
C ARG A 86 -5.70 7.88 5.43
N ALA A 87 -4.73 7.84 4.52
CA ALA A 87 -3.51 7.07 4.70
C ALA A 87 -2.67 7.56 5.89
N LYS A 88 -2.53 8.88 6.06
CA LYS A 88 -1.86 9.46 7.24
C LYS A 88 -2.58 9.07 8.53
N ALA A 89 -3.90 9.26 8.58
CA ALA A 89 -4.69 8.90 9.76
C ALA A 89 -4.63 7.41 10.10
N ALA A 90 -4.67 6.53 9.09
CA ALA A 90 -4.58 5.09 9.28
C ALA A 90 -3.22 4.66 9.84
N ILE A 91 -2.11 5.18 9.29
CA ILE A 91 -0.76 4.88 9.78
C ILE A 91 -0.56 5.43 11.21
N ASP A 92 -1.03 6.64 11.48
CA ASP A 92 -1.00 7.24 12.82
C ASP A 92 -1.78 6.39 13.84
N ALA A 93 -3.00 5.97 13.49
CA ALA A 93 -3.85 5.13 14.34
C ALA A 93 -3.19 3.77 14.61
N VAL A 94 -2.70 3.10 13.57
CA VAL A 94 -2.00 1.81 13.68
C VAL A 94 -0.80 1.90 14.63
N ALA A 95 0.03 2.93 14.49
CA ALA A 95 1.18 3.13 15.36
C ALA A 95 0.79 3.49 16.80
N ALA A 96 -0.28 4.26 17.00
CA ALA A 96 -0.78 4.62 18.32
C ALA A 96 -1.42 3.44 19.07
N GLU A 97 -2.17 2.59 18.36
CA GLU A 97 -2.81 1.38 18.91
C GLU A 97 -1.79 0.27 19.20
N HIS A 98 -0.65 0.28 18.50
CA HIS A 98 0.39 -0.74 18.61
C HIS A 98 1.78 -0.09 18.80
N PRO A 99 2.14 0.32 20.03
CA PRO A 99 3.43 0.96 20.34
C PRO A 99 4.56 -0.09 20.34
N LEU A 100 4.92 -0.54 19.14
CA LEU A 100 5.96 -1.53 18.85
C LEU A 100 7.16 -0.83 18.20
N ASP A 101 8.36 -1.40 18.36
CA ASP A 101 9.58 -0.83 17.77
C ASP A 101 9.57 -0.91 16.24
N ALA A 102 8.97 -1.97 15.68
CA ALA A 102 8.86 -2.17 14.24
C ALA A 102 7.64 -3.00 13.87
N LEU A 103 6.78 -2.41 13.05
CA LEU A 103 5.51 -2.98 12.59
C LEU A 103 5.48 -3.04 11.06
N LEU A 104 5.10 -4.20 10.51
CA LEU A 104 4.80 -4.35 9.09
C LEU A 104 3.34 -3.98 8.82
N VAL A 105 3.12 -3.08 7.87
CA VAL A 105 1.78 -2.71 7.38
C VAL A 105 1.65 -3.15 5.92
N VAL A 106 0.76 -4.10 5.65
CA VAL A 106 0.49 -4.60 4.30
C VAL A 106 -0.72 -3.91 3.73
N ALA A 107 -0.51 -3.03 2.76
CA ALA A 107 -1.55 -2.27 2.08
C ALA A 107 -1.38 -2.40 0.55
N HIS A 108 -1.70 -1.35 -0.19
CA HIS A 108 -1.81 -1.39 -1.65
C HIS A 108 -0.97 -0.32 -2.35
N GLY A 109 -0.75 -0.49 -3.65
CA GLY A 109 0.24 0.29 -4.39
C GLY A 109 -0.05 1.78 -4.38
N THR A 110 -1.28 2.19 -4.67
CA THR A 110 -1.64 3.61 -4.70
C THR A 110 -1.73 4.19 -3.29
N PHE A 111 -2.29 3.46 -2.33
CA PHE A 111 -2.24 3.82 -0.91
C PHE A 111 -0.82 4.12 -0.41
N ILE A 112 0.11 3.16 -0.55
CA ILE A 112 1.48 3.28 -0.02
C ILE A 112 2.22 4.40 -0.76
N ARG A 113 2.09 4.49 -2.08
CA ARG A 113 2.78 5.52 -2.87
C ARG A 113 2.27 6.92 -2.55
N SER A 114 0.95 7.12 -2.47
CA SER A 114 0.38 8.43 -2.14
C SER A 114 0.79 8.89 -0.74
N PHE A 115 0.84 7.98 0.24
CA PHE A 115 1.39 8.29 1.55
C PHE A 115 2.87 8.66 1.49
N ALA A 116 3.70 7.88 0.80
CA ALA A 116 5.13 8.13 0.67
C ALA A 116 5.42 9.45 -0.07
N ASP A 117 4.72 9.75 -1.16
CA ASP A 117 4.84 11.00 -1.91
C ASP A 117 4.51 12.21 -1.02
N ALA A 118 3.45 12.10 -0.21
CA ALA A 118 3.05 13.14 0.72
C ALA A 118 4.05 13.38 1.86
N LEU A 119 4.83 12.36 2.26
CA LEU A 119 5.93 12.52 3.23
C LEU A 119 7.20 13.04 2.56
N ALA A 120 7.49 12.59 1.33
CA ALA A 120 8.70 12.95 0.59
C ALA A 120 8.66 14.39 0.04
N GLY A 121 7.46 14.88 -0.28
CA GLY A 121 7.27 16.16 -0.99
C GLY A 121 7.58 16.09 -2.49
N PHE A 122 7.74 14.89 -3.04
CA PHE A 122 7.96 14.62 -4.46
C PHE A 122 7.43 13.22 -4.83
N GLU A 123 7.31 12.94 -6.13
CA GLU A 123 6.90 11.62 -6.61
C GLU A 123 7.97 10.55 -6.36
N THR A 124 7.65 9.57 -5.51
CA THR A 124 8.53 8.46 -5.17
C THR A 124 8.50 7.38 -6.26
N PRO A 125 9.55 6.53 -6.32
CA PRO A 125 9.62 5.41 -7.26
C PRO A 125 8.41 4.48 -7.15
N ARG A 126 8.07 3.81 -8.26
CA ARG A 126 6.99 2.83 -8.29
C ARG A 126 7.26 1.70 -7.29
N ILE A 127 6.24 1.35 -6.53
CA ILE A 127 6.27 0.22 -5.60
C ILE A 127 5.80 -1.02 -6.35
N SER A 128 6.67 -2.03 -6.48
CA SER A 128 6.29 -3.31 -7.07
C SER A 128 5.69 -4.25 -6.02
N ASN A 129 5.01 -5.30 -6.46
CA ASN A 129 4.50 -6.34 -5.55
C ASN A 129 5.64 -6.90 -4.69
N GLY A 130 5.43 -6.88 -3.38
CA GLY A 130 6.41 -7.35 -2.41
C GLY A 130 7.60 -6.43 -2.18
N ASP A 131 7.59 -5.20 -2.69
CA ASP A 131 8.50 -4.12 -2.25
C ASP A 131 7.85 -3.30 -1.11
N ALA A 132 8.62 -2.44 -0.45
CA ALA A 132 8.14 -1.62 0.65
C ALA A 132 8.86 -0.27 0.75
N VAL A 133 8.22 0.65 1.46
CA VAL A 133 8.78 1.91 1.95
C VAL A 133 9.01 1.75 3.45
N HIS A 134 10.18 2.16 3.95
CA HIS A 134 10.45 2.18 5.39
C HIS A 134 10.33 3.61 5.88
N ILE A 135 9.62 3.77 6.99
CA ILE A 135 9.44 5.03 7.71
C ILE A 135 9.85 4.84 9.17
N GLU A 136 10.29 5.91 9.80
CA GLU A 136 10.58 5.99 11.24
C GLU A 136 9.96 7.28 11.78
N GLY A 137 9.50 7.26 13.03
CA GLY A 137 8.88 8.43 13.66
C GLY A 137 7.79 8.08 14.66
N THR A 138 6.93 9.05 14.92
CA THR A 138 5.75 8.93 15.78
C THR A 138 4.51 9.41 15.02
N PRO A 139 3.29 9.08 15.47
CA PRO A 139 2.07 9.59 14.86
C PRO A 139 2.14 11.11 14.61
N GLY A 140 1.90 11.52 13.36
CA GLY A 140 1.99 12.91 12.90
C GLY A 140 3.38 13.42 12.49
N ASP A 141 4.46 12.68 12.78
CA ASP A 141 5.84 13.05 12.44
C ASP A 141 6.64 11.83 11.96
N TRP A 142 6.42 11.49 10.69
CA TRP A 142 7.07 10.36 10.01
C TRP A 142 8.12 10.83 9.03
N ARG A 143 9.24 10.11 8.98
CA ARG A 143 10.31 10.32 8.00
C ARG A 143 10.59 9.04 7.24
N ILE A 144 10.71 9.15 5.92
CA ILE A 144 11.15 8.04 5.08
C ILE A 144 12.63 7.76 5.34
N THR A 145 12.97 6.51 5.63
CA THR A 145 14.34 6.04 5.82
C THR A 145 14.83 5.15 4.70
N ARG A 146 13.91 4.53 3.95
CA ARG A 146 14.22 3.74 2.76
C ARG A 146 13.07 3.77 1.77
N LEU A 147 13.39 4.07 0.51
CA LEU A 147 12.49 3.88 -0.63
C LEU A 147 12.81 2.55 -1.33
N PRO A 148 11.84 1.96 -2.05
CA PRO A 148 12.12 0.82 -2.92
C PRO A 148 13.14 1.21 -3.98
N LYS A 149 13.96 0.25 -4.40
CA LYS A 149 14.85 0.45 -5.54
C LYS A 149 13.97 0.57 -6.79
N SER A 150 14.19 1.62 -7.58
CA SER A 150 13.60 1.72 -8.91
C SER A 150 13.98 0.48 -9.72
N ARG A 151 13.00 -0.37 -10.04
CA ARG A 151 13.20 -1.41 -11.05
C ARG A 151 13.00 -0.73 -12.41
N GLU A 152 14.09 -0.55 -13.16
CA GLU A 152 13.98 -0.26 -14.60
C GLU A 152 13.21 -1.41 -15.27
N ASP A 153 12.11 -1.06 -15.92
CA ASP A 153 11.38 -1.84 -16.92
C ASP A 153 11.07 -3.31 -16.61
N ALA A 154 10.25 -3.56 -15.59
CA ALA A 154 9.46 -4.79 -15.58
C ALA A 154 8.34 -4.67 -16.64
N PRO A 155 8.19 -5.61 -17.58
CA PRO A 155 7.13 -5.54 -18.59
C PRO A 155 5.76 -5.50 -17.90
N ALA A 156 4.86 -4.63 -18.38
CA ALA A 156 3.48 -4.56 -17.93
C ALA A 156 2.83 -5.95 -18.05
N SER A 157 2.55 -6.60 -16.92
CA SER A 157 1.93 -7.91 -16.90
C SER A 157 0.41 -7.78 -17.04
N HIS A 158 -0.13 -8.18 -18.19
CA HIS A 158 -1.57 -8.18 -18.54
C HIS A 158 -2.21 -6.77 -18.56
N PRO A 159 -3.36 -6.57 -19.23
CA PRO A 159 -3.98 -5.25 -19.26
C PRO A 159 -4.39 -4.86 -17.82
N ASP A 160 -3.59 -4.00 -17.19
CA ASP A 160 -3.87 -3.47 -15.87
C ASP A 160 -5.32 -2.99 -15.84
N ARG A 161 -6.12 -3.51 -14.91
CA ARG A 161 -7.47 -3.00 -14.63
C ARG A 161 -7.37 -2.09 -13.42
N VAL A 162 -8.10 -0.98 -13.44
CA VAL A 162 -8.11 0.00 -12.36
C VAL A 162 -8.64 -0.66 -11.09
N GLY A 163 -7.97 -0.37 -9.98
CA GLY A 163 -8.41 -0.77 -8.65
C GLY A 163 -8.48 -2.27 -8.38
N ALA A 164 -8.00 -3.12 -9.31
CA ALA A 164 -8.08 -4.58 -9.27
C ALA A 164 -7.53 -5.14 -7.95
N GLY A 165 -8.45 -5.16 -7.01
CA GLY A 165 -8.24 -5.46 -5.63
C GLY A 165 -9.39 -6.24 -5.06
N THR A 166 -10.03 -6.97 -5.95
CA THR A 166 -11.30 -7.63 -5.77
C THR A 166 -11.19 -8.64 -4.63
N ASN A 167 -12.17 -8.54 -3.75
CA ASN A 167 -12.62 -9.58 -2.83
C ASN A 167 -13.17 -10.73 -3.69
N GLU A 168 -12.30 -11.52 -4.34
CA GLU A 168 -12.75 -12.71 -5.06
C GLU A 168 -12.96 -13.84 -4.05
N SER A 169 -14.12 -13.78 -3.38
CA SER A 169 -14.74 -14.96 -2.79
C SER A 169 -15.29 -15.79 -3.94
N GLN A 170 -14.61 -16.89 -4.27
CA GLN A 170 -15.25 -18.08 -4.84
C GLN A 170 -15.20 -19.21 -3.82
#